data_AF-A0AAE9J113-F1
#
_entry.id   AF-A0AAE9J113-F1
#
_cell.length_a   1.000
_cell.length_b   1.000
_cell.length_c   1.000
_cell.angle_alpha   90.00
_cell.angle_beta   90.00
_cell.angle_gamma   90.00
#
_symmetry.space_group_name_H-M   'P 1'
#
loop_
_entity.id
_entity.type
_entity.pdbx_description
1 polymer ?
#
loop_
_entity_poly.entity_id
_entity_poly.type
_entity_poly.pdbx_seq_one_letter_code
_entity_poly.pdbx_strand_id
1 'polypeptide(L)'
;MLLGTSGTPAPCFCLQIDFDSSNADQFIGTYDFYLYNISRYALYKPFLLYPGGRVSGCPMSFQCPEGEVQILTTSERSYEVRAVEMFCVDEMWTVIDGSDVTQLTRSVYMTCAYFSTPSTKNLPPLETMCNCPHKMMPNYLIPDNRILEPNFFITSTISNDRCVWEIQCGYPTNLKFNANGQEFSGSWSIGICDKSTNKWDIFYQKRLTNYTLNAMPNFDFMCDYN
;
A
#
# COMPACT_ATOMS: atom_id res chain seq x y z
N MET A 1 -40.87 -11.42 -29.15
CA MET A 1 -39.56 -12.05 -28.90
C MET A 1 -38.52 -10.94 -29.03
N LEU A 2 -38.16 -10.29 -27.91
CA LEU A 2 -37.14 -9.23 -27.90
C LEU A 2 -35.83 -9.89 -27.51
N LEU A 3 -34.87 -9.87 -28.44
CA LEU A 3 -33.52 -10.39 -28.27
C LEU A 3 -32.78 -9.48 -27.28
N GLY A 4 -32.41 -10.06 -26.13
CA GLY A 4 -31.50 -9.41 -25.19
C GLY A 4 -30.12 -9.33 -25.79
N THR A 5 -29.62 -8.12 -26.00
CA THR A 5 -28.20 -7.89 -26.27
C THR A 5 -27.44 -8.21 -24.99
N SER A 6 -26.71 -9.33 -25.01
CA SER A 6 -25.69 -9.65 -24.02
C SER A 6 -24.57 -8.61 -24.13
N GLY A 7 -24.72 -7.50 -23.42
CA GLY A 7 -23.62 -6.56 -23.21
C GLY A 7 -22.54 -7.29 -22.41
N THR A 8 -21.37 -7.46 -23.01
CA THR A 8 -20.14 -7.76 -22.27
C THR A 8 -20.02 -6.72 -21.15
N PRO A 9 -19.76 -7.12 -19.88
CA PRO A 9 -19.53 -6.16 -18.82
C PRO A 9 -18.43 -5.19 -19.27
N ALA A 10 -18.65 -3.88 -19.15
CA ALA A 10 -17.61 -2.91 -19.41
C ALA A 10 -16.39 -3.24 -18.52
N PRO A 11 -15.16 -3.17 -19.03
CA PRO A 11 -13.98 -3.41 -18.20
C PRO A 11 -13.96 -2.38 -17.06
N CYS A 12 -13.71 -2.88 -15.85
CA CYS A 12 -13.57 -2.06 -14.66
C CYS A 12 -12.25 -1.31 -14.74
N PHE A 13 -12.29 0.02 -14.73
CA PHE A 13 -11.08 0.84 -14.85
C PHE A 13 -10.41 1.14 -13.51
N CYS A 14 -11.04 0.80 -12.37
CA CYS A 14 -10.40 1.03 -11.08
C CYS A 14 -9.24 0.08 -10.85
N LEU A 15 -8.18 0.59 -10.22
CA LEU A 15 -6.98 -0.17 -9.97
C LEU A 15 -7.23 -1.21 -8.86
N GLN A 16 -6.97 -2.46 -9.20
CA GLN A 16 -7.15 -3.60 -8.32
C GLN A 16 -5.95 -4.53 -8.49
N ILE A 17 -5.30 -4.88 -7.37
CA ILE A 17 -4.16 -5.80 -7.38
C ILE A 17 -4.38 -6.89 -6.32
N ASP A 18 -4.53 -8.13 -6.77
CA ASP A 18 -4.31 -9.30 -5.94
C ASP A 18 -2.82 -9.65 -5.87
N PHE A 19 -2.33 -9.95 -4.68
CA PHE A 19 -0.91 -10.25 -4.47
C PHE A 19 -0.72 -11.47 -3.55
N ASP A 20 0.49 -12.01 -3.59
CA ASP A 20 0.93 -13.16 -2.81
C ASP A 20 2.36 -12.93 -2.28
N SER A 21 2.94 -13.96 -1.69
CA SER A 21 4.27 -13.88 -1.06
C SER A 21 5.38 -13.46 -2.02
N SER A 22 5.24 -13.72 -3.33
CA SER A 22 6.27 -13.47 -4.34
C SER A 22 6.38 -11.99 -4.72
N ASN A 23 5.30 -11.22 -4.57
CA ASN A 23 5.22 -9.83 -5.03
C ASN A 23 4.71 -8.85 -3.97
N ALA A 24 4.39 -9.29 -2.75
CA ALA A 24 3.89 -8.40 -1.68
C ALA A 24 4.81 -7.21 -1.39
N ASP A 25 6.14 -7.38 -1.42
CA ASP A 25 7.10 -6.28 -1.18
C ASP A 25 6.96 -5.16 -2.22
N GLN A 26 6.61 -5.50 -3.45
CA GLN A 26 6.46 -4.54 -4.53
C GLN A 26 5.25 -3.63 -4.33
N PHE A 27 4.17 -4.16 -3.76
CA PHE A 27 2.88 -3.45 -3.69
C PHE A 27 2.62 -2.81 -2.34
N ILE A 28 2.96 -3.52 -1.26
CA ILE A 28 2.63 -3.10 0.10
C ILE A 28 3.85 -3.12 1.03
N GLY A 29 5.07 -3.24 0.48
CA GLY A 29 6.33 -3.32 1.23
C GLY A 29 6.56 -2.19 2.23
N THR A 30 5.99 -1.01 1.97
CA THR A 30 6.12 0.21 2.78
C THR A 30 5.06 0.37 3.87
N TYR A 31 4.05 -0.51 3.92
CA TYR A 31 2.97 -0.39 4.90
C TYR A 31 3.35 -1.08 6.21
N ASP A 32 3.16 -0.37 7.32
CA ASP A 32 3.41 -0.90 8.68
C ASP A 32 2.77 -2.27 8.90
N PHE A 33 1.49 -2.40 8.54
CA PHE A 33 0.76 -3.67 8.71
C PHE A 33 1.43 -4.82 7.93
N TYR A 34 1.90 -4.56 6.71
CA TYR A 34 2.63 -5.57 5.96
C TYR A 34 3.87 -6.00 6.73
N LEU A 35 4.72 -5.04 7.05
CA LEU A 35 6.00 -5.28 7.70
C LEU A 35 5.79 -5.97 9.06
N TYR A 36 4.94 -5.46 9.94
CA TYR A 36 4.88 -5.93 11.31
C TYR A 36 3.89 -7.08 11.54
N ASN A 37 2.87 -7.23 10.70
CA ASN A 37 1.78 -8.17 10.97
C ASN A 37 1.77 -9.35 10.01
N ILE A 38 2.07 -9.17 8.72
CA ILE A 38 1.83 -10.22 7.71
C ILE A 38 3.04 -10.67 6.88
N SER A 39 4.16 -9.94 6.87
CA SER A 39 5.33 -10.29 6.03
C SER A 39 5.99 -11.63 6.38
N ARG A 40 5.72 -12.14 7.59
CA ARG A 40 6.28 -13.39 8.13
C ARG A 40 5.43 -14.62 7.85
N TYR A 41 4.27 -14.44 7.25
CA TYR A 41 3.33 -15.53 6.99
C TYR A 41 3.22 -15.77 5.48
N ALA A 42 2.73 -16.96 5.12
CA ALA A 42 2.38 -17.24 3.75
C ALA A 42 1.19 -16.36 3.33
N LEU A 43 1.36 -15.71 2.19
CA LEU A 43 0.37 -14.88 1.52
C LEU A 43 -0.05 -15.54 0.21
N TYR A 44 -1.36 -15.59 -0.03
CA TYR A 44 -1.98 -16.18 -1.21
C TYR A 44 -2.94 -15.21 -1.89
N LYS A 45 -3.14 -15.41 -3.19
CA LYS A 45 -4.13 -14.66 -3.95
C LYS A 45 -5.55 -15.06 -3.50
N PRO A 46 -6.45 -14.09 -3.29
CA PRO A 46 -7.84 -14.39 -2.96
C PRO A 46 -8.64 -14.85 -4.18
N PHE A 47 -9.81 -15.42 -3.93
CA PHE A 47 -10.84 -15.62 -4.95
C PHE A 47 -11.65 -14.35 -5.11
N LEU A 48 -11.66 -13.78 -6.33
CA LEU A 48 -12.46 -12.60 -6.64
C LEU A 48 -13.90 -13.00 -6.98
N LEU A 49 -14.86 -12.30 -6.40
CA LEU A 49 -16.28 -12.51 -6.58
C LEU A 49 -16.88 -11.27 -7.23
N TYR A 50 -17.36 -11.41 -8.47
CA TYR A 50 -18.06 -10.35 -9.18
C TYR A 50 -19.57 -10.66 -9.15
N PRO A 51 -20.41 -9.91 -8.43
CA PRO A 51 -21.84 -10.14 -8.49
C PRO A 51 -22.35 -9.75 -9.88
N GLY A 52 -23.15 -10.65 -10.46
CA GLY A 52 -23.72 -10.47 -11.79
C GLY A 52 -24.70 -9.31 -11.89
N GLY A 53 -24.38 -8.33 -12.74
CA GLY A 53 -25.31 -7.73 -13.69
C GLY A 53 -26.42 -6.78 -13.22
N ARG A 54 -26.44 -6.26 -11.98
CA ARG A 54 -27.55 -5.38 -11.54
C ARG A 54 -27.19 -4.08 -10.81
N VAL A 55 -25.92 -3.79 -10.59
CA VAL A 55 -25.49 -2.54 -9.94
C VAL A 55 -24.67 -1.72 -10.94
N SER A 56 -24.92 -0.42 -11.03
CA SER A 56 -24.07 0.50 -11.80
C SER A 56 -22.66 0.48 -11.23
N GLY A 57 -21.66 0.37 -12.10
CA GLY A 57 -20.26 0.21 -11.70
C GLY A 57 -19.84 -1.25 -11.68
N CYS A 58 -18.62 -1.48 -11.19
CA CYS A 58 -18.05 -2.82 -11.04
C CYS A 58 -18.10 -3.25 -9.59
N PRO A 59 -19.18 -3.91 -9.15
CA PRO A 59 -19.22 -4.49 -7.83
C PRO A 59 -18.23 -5.66 -7.74
N MET A 60 -17.63 -5.83 -6.58
CA MET A 60 -16.63 -6.85 -6.30
C MET A 60 -16.59 -7.15 -4.81
N SER A 61 -16.39 -8.40 -4.47
CA SER A 61 -15.89 -8.84 -3.18
C SER A 61 -14.76 -9.83 -3.41
N PHE A 62 -14.10 -10.25 -2.34
CA PHE A 62 -13.14 -11.34 -2.41
C PHE A 62 -13.32 -12.28 -1.24
N GLN A 63 -12.74 -13.47 -1.34
CA GLN A 63 -12.79 -14.50 -0.31
C GLN A 63 -11.45 -15.23 -0.22
N CYS A 64 -11.12 -15.68 0.98
CA CYS A 64 -9.99 -16.56 1.22
C CYS A 64 -10.45 -18.00 1.50
N PRO A 65 -9.61 -19.02 1.20
CA PRO A 65 -9.79 -20.37 1.69
C PRO A 65 -10.03 -20.44 3.21
N GLU A 66 -10.61 -21.55 3.67
CA GLU A 66 -10.83 -21.78 5.10
C GLU A 66 -9.50 -21.76 5.88
N GLY A 67 -9.49 -21.05 7.01
CA GLY A 67 -8.30 -20.89 7.86
C GLY A 67 -7.39 -19.72 7.47
N GLU A 68 -7.64 -19.06 6.33
CA GLU A 68 -6.94 -17.86 5.89
C GLU A 68 -7.72 -16.59 6.22
N VAL A 69 -7.01 -15.48 6.45
CA VAL A 69 -7.58 -14.19 6.82
C VAL A 69 -7.50 -13.22 5.65
N GLN A 70 -8.62 -12.57 5.34
CA GLN A 70 -8.71 -11.56 4.29
C GLN A 70 -8.02 -10.26 4.74
N ILE A 71 -7.07 -9.78 3.94
CA ILE A 71 -6.40 -8.51 4.16
C ILE A 71 -6.74 -7.57 3.02
N LEU A 72 -7.21 -6.37 3.37
CA LEU A 72 -7.40 -5.27 2.43
C LEU A 72 -6.38 -4.17 2.73
N THR A 73 -5.69 -3.72 1.69
CA THR A 73 -4.85 -2.53 1.73
C THR A 73 -5.42 -1.49 0.79
N THR A 74 -5.57 -0.28 1.30
CA THR A 74 -5.98 0.92 0.58
C THR A 74 -4.85 1.94 0.67
N SER A 75 -4.97 3.07 -0.02
CA SER A 75 -3.96 4.12 0.03
C SER A 75 -3.73 4.72 1.42
N GLU A 76 -4.66 4.55 2.36
CA GLU A 76 -4.56 5.09 3.72
C GLU A 76 -4.07 4.07 4.75
N ARG A 77 -4.46 2.80 4.59
CA ARG A 77 -4.23 1.76 5.61
C ARG A 77 -4.40 0.35 5.05
N SER A 78 -3.82 -0.60 5.78
CA SER A 78 -3.94 -2.04 5.61
C SER A 78 -4.57 -2.66 6.85
N TYR A 79 -5.52 -3.57 6.69
CA TYR A 79 -6.26 -4.15 7.80
C TYR A 79 -6.93 -5.49 7.44
N GLU A 80 -7.24 -6.28 8.47
CA GLU A 80 -8.06 -7.49 8.34
C GLU A 80 -9.51 -7.11 8.08
N VAL A 81 -10.16 -7.81 7.14
CA VAL A 81 -11.58 -7.64 6.83
C VAL A 81 -12.32 -8.96 7.02
N ARG A 82 -13.58 -8.90 7.45
CA ARG A 82 -14.43 -10.10 7.63
C ARG A 82 -15.41 -10.30 6.48
N ALA A 83 -15.92 -9.19 5.97
CA ALA A 83 -16.75 -9.11 4.79
C ALA A 83 -16.44 -7.77 4.14
N VAL A 84 -16.32 -7.77 2.82
CA VAL A 84 -16.03 -6.56 2.08
C VAL A 84 -16.85 -6.55 0.80
N GLU A 85 -17.61 -5.48 0.63
CA GLU A 85 -18.27 -5.16 -0.63
C GLU A 85 -17.62 -3.91 -1.19
N MET A 86 -17.23 -3.96 -2.45
CA MET A 86 -16.60 -2.86 -3.15
C MET A 86 -17.36 -2.58 -4.44
N PHE A 87 -17.43 -1.32 -4.82
CA PHE A 87 -17.95 -0.94 -6.13
C PHE A 87 -17.10 0.15 -6.75
N CYS A 88 -16.78 -0.03 -8.02
CA CYS A 88 -15.97 0.89 -8.80
C CYS A 88 -16.85 1.70 -9.76
N VAL A 89 -16.79 3.03 -9.64
CA VAL A 89 -17.42 4.00 -10.55
C VAL A 89 -16.41 5.10 -10.82
N ASP A 90 -16.22 5.48 -12.09
CA ASP A 90 -15.32 6.57 -12.51
C ASP A 90 -13.90 6.49 -11.88
N GLU A 91 -13.28 5.30 -11.92
CA GLU A 91 -11.93 5.03 -11.37
C GLU A 91 -11.80 5.18 -9.85
N MET A 92 -12.92 5.25 -9.14
CA MET A 92 -12.98 5.32 -7.67
C MET A 92 -13.66 4.08 -7.10
N TRP A 93 -12.95 3.37 -6.23
CA TRP A 93 -13.52 2.35 -5.36
C TRP A 93 -14.26 3.00 -4.22
N THR A 94 -15.46 2.49 -3.98
CA THR A 94 -16.14 2.63 -2.71
C THR A 94 -16.05 1.31 -1.98
N VAL A 95 -15.50 1.33 -0.76
CA VAL A 95 -15.26 0.14 0.07
C VAL A 95 -16.22 0.16 1.25
N ILE A 96 -16.93 -0.94 1.44
CA ILE A 96 -17.79 -1.24 2.59
C ILE A 96 -17.20 -2.48 3.26
N ASP A 97 -16.44 -2.26 4.33
CA ASP A 97 -15.65 -3.27 5.05
C ASP A 97 -16.31 -3.73 6.37
N GLY A 98 -17.58 -3.37 6.57
CA GLY A 98 -18.31 -3.63 7.81
C GLY A 98 -18.05 -2.61 8.92
N SER A 99 -17.24 -1.56 8.68
CA SER A 99 -17.21 -0.38 9.53
C SER A 99 -18.37 0.57 9.23
N ASP A 100 -18.68 1.47 10.17
CA ASP A 100 -19.72 2.51 9.98
C ASP A 100 -19.32 3.58 8.94
N VAL A 101 -18.12 3.49 8.37
CA VAL A 101 -17.55 4.47 7.45
C VAL A 101 -17.30 3.84 6.09
N THR A 102 -17.93 4.41 5.07
CA THR A 102 -17.61 4.10 3.69
C THR A 102 -16.31 4.78 3.28
N GLN A 103 -15.35 4.02 2.75
CA GLN A 103 -14.06 4.54 2.30
C GLN A 103 -14.05 4.72 0.77
N LEU A 104 -13.48 5.84 0.31
CA LEU A 104 -13.22 6.09 -1.11
C LEU A 104 -11.72 5.99 -1.39
N THR A 105 -11.32 5.19 -2.36
CA THR A 105 -9.91 4.95 -2.72
C THR A 105 -9.80 4.68 -4.22
N ARG A 106 -8.71 5.04 -4.90
CA ARG A 106 -8.49 4.68 -6.32
C ARG A 106 -7.90 3.29 -6.48
N SER A 107 -7.19 2.82 -5.46
CA SER A 107 -6.50 1.54 -5.46
C SER A 107 -6.94 0.67 -4.29
N VAL A 108 -7.06 -0.63 -4.58
CA VAL A 108 -7.22 -1.67 -3.57
C VAL A 108 -6.22 -2.79 -3.85
N TYR A 109 -5.56 -3.24 -2.79
CA TYR A 109 -4.65 -4.39 -2.82
C TYR A 109 -5.18 -5.45 -1.88
N MET A 110 -5.26 -6.70 -2.35
CA MET A 110 -5.94 -7.77 -1.63
C MET A 110 -5.08 -9.02 -1.56
N THR A 111 -5.09 -9.66 -0.40
CA THR A 111 -4.42 -10.95 -0.18
C THR A 111 -5.13 -11.77 0.88
N CYS A 112 -4.75 -13.03 0.96
CA CYS A 112 -5.10 -13.94 2.03
C CYS A 112 -3.86 -14.26 2.85
N ALA A 113 -3.89 -13.95 4.15
CA ALA A 113 -2.80 -14.26 5.06
C ALA A 113 -3.09 -15.58 5.80
N TYR A 114 -2.15 -16.52 5.75
CA TYR A 114 -2.27 -17.78 6.49
C TYR A 114 -1.33 -17.82 7.69
N PHE A 115 -1.82 -17.36 8.85
CA PHE A 115 -1.01 -17.19 10.06
C PHE A 115 -0.42 -18.49 10.63
N SER A 116 -0.93 -19.66 10.23
CA SER A 116 -0.40 -20.97 10.62
C SER A 116 0.81 -21.41 9.79
N THR A 117 1.11 -20.73 8.68
CA THR A 117 2.20 -21.11 7.76
C THR A 117 3.21 -19.96 7.64
N PRO A 118 4.50 -20.19 7.93
CA PRO A 118 5.52 -19.15 7.80
C PRO A 118 5.77 -18.79 6.33
N SER A 119 6.20 -17.55 6.11
CA SER A 119 6.66 -17.08 4.81
C SER A 119 7.89 -17.86 4.35
N THR A 120 8.02 -18.03 3.04
CA THR A 120 9.23 -18.58 2.41
C THR A 120 10.38 -17.57 2.41
N LYS A 121 10.13 -16.31 2.77
CA LYS A 121 11.17 -15.30 2.94
C LYS A 121 11.99 -15.64 4.19
N ASN A 122 13.29 -15.80 4.00
CA ASN A 122 14.27 -15.97 5.09
C ASN A 122 14.47 -14.64 5.83
N LEU A 123 13.45 -14.20 6.56
CA LEU A 123 13.50 -12.99 7.37
C LEU A 123 14.31 -13.26 8.66
N PRO A 124 15.19 -12.34 9.08
CA PRO A 124 15.88 -12.42 10.36
C PRO A 124 14.90 -12.54 11.55
N PRO A 125 15.35 -12.98 12.75
CA PRO A 125 14.54 -12.91 13.97
C PRO A 125 14.00 -11.50 14.26
N LEU A 126 12.84 -11.38 14.90
CA LEU A 126 12.23 -10.07 15.17
C LEU A 126 13.14 -9.17 16.02
N GLU A 127 13.82 -9.71 17.02
CA GLU A 127 14.74 -8.91 17.86
C GLU A 127 15.98 -8.40 17.10
N THR A 128 16.29 -8.96 15.93
CA THR A 128 17.42 -8.50 15.15
C THR A 128 17.08 -7.32 14.23
N MET A 129 15.78 -7.07 13.99
CA MET A 129 15.30 -6.06 13.05
C MET A 129 15.39 -4.62 13.59
N CYS A 130 15.41 -3.67 12.66
CA CYS A 130 15.24 -2.25 12.94
C CYS A 130 13.76 -1.88 13.09
N ASN A 131 13.48 -0.94 13.99
CA ASN A 131 12.12 -0.46 14.29
C ASN A 131 12.04 1.06 14.35
N CYS A 132 12.79 1.75 13.49
CA CYS A 132 12.71 3.21 13.42
C CYS A 132 11.33 3.65 12.94
N PRO A 133 10.73 4.68 13.55
CA PRO A 133 9.40 5.16 13.17
C PRO A 133 9.35 5.65 11.72
N HIS A 134 8.33 5.26 11.00
CA HIS A 134 8.05 5.73 9.65
C HIS A 134 6.53 5.71 9.44
N LYS A 135 6.09 6.41 8.40
CA LYS A 135 4.71 6.36 7.95
C LYS A 135 4.64 6.72 6.48
N MET A 136 3.87 5.96 5.71
CA MET A 136 3.43 6.46 4.41
C MET A 136 2.40 7.56 4.65
N MET A 137 2.74 8.80 4.29
CA MET A 137 1.85 9.93 4.49
C MET A 137 0.62 9.78 3.58
N PRO A 138 -0.58 10.12 4.07
CA PRO A 138 -1.80 9.97 3.29
C PRO A 138 -1.78 10.89 2.08
N ASN A 139 -2.45 10.48 1.02
CA ASN A 139 -2.61 11.33 -0.16
C ASN A 139 -3.41 12.60 0.19
N TYR A 140 -3.11 13.70 -0.50
CA TYR A 140 -3.83 14.95 -0.32
C TYR A 140 -5.23 14.91 -0.96
N LEU A 141 -6.21 15.43 -0.22
CA LEU A 141 -7.48 15.86 -0.79
C LEU A 141 -7.26 17.21 -1.49
N ILE A 142 -7.51 17.26 -2.79
CA ILE A 142 -7.46 18.51 -3.56
C ILE A 142 -8.77 19.26 -3.33
N PRO A 143 -8.78 20.61 -3.31
CA PRO A 143 -10.00 21.41 -3.09
C PRO A 143 -11.21 21.10 -3.99
N ASP A 144 -11.01 20.38 -5.10
CA ASP A 144 -12.07 19.93 -6.03
C ASP A 144 -12.61 18.52 -5.70
N ASN A 145 -12.43 18.03 -4.47
CA ASN A 145 -12.82 16.67 -4.02
C ASN A 145 -12.21 15.52 -4.84
N ARG A 146 -11.19 15.79 -5.66
CA ARG A 146 -10.43 14.74 -6.36
C ARG A 146 -9.39 14.18 -5.40
N ILE A 147 -9.51 12.90 -5.05
CA ILE A 147 -8.42 12.14 -4.46
C ILE A 147 -7.43 11.87 -5.59
N LEU A 148 -6.19 12.36 -5.52
CA LEU A 148 -5.08 11.81 -6.31
C LEU A 148 -4.40 10.76 -5.43
N GLU A 149 -3.99 9.63 -6.01
CA GLU A 149 -3.21 8.62 -5.27
C GLU A 149 -1.77 8.54 -5.77
N PRO A 150 -0.98 9.62 -5.63
CA PRO A 150 0.41 9.62 -6.08
C PRO A 150 1.24 8.53 -5.40
N ASN A 151 0.88 8.08 -4.18
CA ASN A 151 1.56 6.97 -3.51
C ASN A 151 1.57 5.66 -4.30
N PHE A 152 0.69 5.50 -5.31
CA PHE A 152 0.77 4.40 -6.26
C PHE A 152 2.13 4.34 -7.01
N PHE A 153 2.77 5.49 -7.21
CA PHE A 153 4.05 5.59 -7.90
C PHE A 153 5.25 5.35 -6.97
N ILE A 154 5.03 5.04 -5.70
CA ILE A 154 6.12 4.68 -4.79
C ILE A 154 6.74 3.37 -5.29
N THR A 155 8.06 3.38 -5.40
CA THR A 155 8.86 2.16 -5.51
C THR A 155 9.84 2.16 -4.35
N SER A 156 9.92 1.02 -3.67
CA SER A 156 10.71 0.86 -2.46
C SER A 156 11.54 -0.41 -2.51
N THR A 157 12.79 -0.31 -2.06
CA THR A 157 13.62 -1.46 -1.72
C THR A 157 13.95 -1.39 -0.24
N ILE A 158 13.43 -2.33 0.55
CA ILE A 158 13.64 -2.39 2.00
C ILE A 158 14.47 -3.64 2.31
N SER A 159 15.56 -3.48 3.06
CA SER A 159 16.39 -4.60 3.48
C SER A 159 15.61 -5.57 4.38
N ASN A 160 15.97 -6.86 4.36
CA ASN A 160 15.26 -7.88 5.14
C ASN A 160 15.23 -7.61 6.66
N ASP A 161 16.25 -6.93 7.19
CA ASP A 161 16.33 -6.50 8.59
C ASP A 161 15.64 -5.14 8.84
N ARG A 162 15.08 -4.51 7.80
CA ARG A 162 14.42 -3.19 7.78
C ARG A 162 15.33 -2.03 8.17
N CYS A 163 16.64 -2.24 8.20
CA CYS A 163 17.57 -1.20 8.60
C CYS A 163 17.92 -0.24 7.46
N VAL A 164 17.67 -0.60 6.20
CA VAL A 164 17.95 0.24 5.04
C VAL A 164 16.73 0.31 4.14
N TRP A 165 16.32 1.52 3.82
CA TRP A 165 15.12 1.83 3.04
C TRP A 165 15.50 2.73 1.88
N GLU A 166 15.38 2.24 0.66
CA GLU A 166 15.49 3.07 -0.55
C GLU A 166 14.09 3.35 -1.08
N ILE A 167 13.73 4.63 -1.15
CA ILE A 167 12.41 5.09 -1.57
C ILE A 167 12.58 6.06 -2.73
N GLN A 168 11.80 5.85 -3.79
CA GLN A 168 11.72 6.76 -4.92
C GLN A 168 10.30 6.79 -5.49
N CYS A 169 10.00 7.87 -6.21
CA CYS A 169 8.71 8.06 -6.86
C CYS A 169 8.85 7.97 -8.37
N GLY A 170 7.95 7.22 -9.01
CA GLY A 170 7.87 7.13 -10.46
C GLY A 170 7.37 8.43 -11.09
N TYR A 171 7.74 8.66 -12.35
CA TYR A 171 7.20 9.77 -13.14
C TYR A 171 5.66 9.65 -13.25
N PRO A 172 4.89 10.75 -13.13
CA PRO A 172 5.31 12.17 -13.07
C PRO A 172 5.48 12.74 -11.65
N THR A 173 5.58 11.90 -10.63
CA THR A 173 5.58 12.32 -9.22
C THR A 173 6.99 12.54 -8.68
N ASN A 174 7.10 13.24 -7.55
CA ASN A 174 8.35 13.47 -6.83
C ASN A 174 8.20 12.98 -5.40
N LEU A 175 9.31 12.58 -4.81
CA LEU A 175 9.32 12.16 -3.42
C LEU A 175 9.19 13.38 -2.51
N LYS A 176 8.22 13.34 -1.63
CA LYS A 176 8.07 14.23 -0.48
C LYS A 176 8.28 13.41 0.79
N PHE A 177 8.99 13.97 1.75
CA PHE A 177 9.17 13.29 3.03
C PHE A 177 9.22 14.28 4.18
N ASN A 178 8.72 13.86 5.34
CA ASN A 178 8.83 14.58 6.59
C ASN A 178 9.94 13.97 7.44
N ALA A 179 10.83 14.82 7.93
CA ALA A 179 11.81 14.45 8.95
C ALA A 179 11.81 15.52 10.04
N ASN A 180 11.55 15.11 11.27
CA ASN A 180 11.48 15.99 12.44
C ASN A 180 10.49 17.17 12.28
N GLY A 181 9.33 16.93 11.66
CA GLY A 181 8.30 17.93 11.43
C GLY A 181 8.59 18.89 10.27
N GLN A 182 9.73 18.75 9.58
CA GLN A 182 10.07 19.54 8.41
C GLN A 182 9.83 18.74 7.12
N GLU A 183 9.24 19.39 6.11
CA GLU A 183 9.03 18.78 4.80
C GLU A 183 10.23 18.98 3.89
N PHE A 184 10.62 17.90 3.22
CA PHE A 184 11.68 17.85 2.22
C PHE A 184 11.15 17.26 0.92
N SER A 185 11.89 17.49 -0.16
CA SER A 185 11.56 17.01 -1.50
C SER A 185 12.81 16.47 -2.19
N GLY A 186 12.70 15.32 -2.86
CA GLY A 186 13.79 14.71 -3.61
C GLY A 186 13.31 13.90 -4.81
N SER A 187 14.27 13.43 -5.61
CA SER A 187 14.04 12.41 -6.65
C SER A 187 14.03 11.01 -6.03
N TRP A 188 14.92 10.76 -5.08
CA TRP A 188 15.03 9.53 -4.30
C TRP A 188 15.59 9.82 -2.91
N SER A 189 15.47 8.85 -2.02
CA SER A 189 16.06 8.88 -0.68
C SER A 189 16.47 7.49 -0.20
N ILE A 190 17.52 7.42 0.60
CA ILE A 190 17.94 6.25 1.37
C ILE A 190 17.90 6.59 2.85
N GLY A 191 17.10 5.86 3.63
CA GLY A 191 17.09 5.92 5.09
C GLY A 191 17.88 4.75 5.67
N ILE A 192 18.77 5.04 6.61
CA ILE A 192 19.50 4.05 7.40
C ILE A 192 19.06 4.17 8.86
N CYS A 193 18.43 3.13 9.39
CA CYS A 193 17.95 3.09 10.77
C CYS A 193 19.08 2.65 11.70
N ASP A 194 19.44 3.50 12.65
CA ASP A 194 20.28 3.12 13.78
C ASP A 194 19.44 2.36 14.81
N LYS A 195 19.71 1.07 14.93
CA LYS A 195 19.03 0.17 15.85
C LYS A 195 19.16 0.56 17.33
N SER A 196 20.26 1.21 17.72
CA SER A 196 20.51 1.57 19.11
C SER A 196 19.69 2.78 19.55
N THR A 197 19.42 3.70 18.63
CA THR A 197 18.69 4.94 18.91
C THR A 197 17.27 4.97 18.34
N ASN A 198 16.93 4.04 17.45
CA ASN A 198 15.72 4.04 16.63
C ASN A 198 15.54 5.36 15.86
N LYS A 199 16.64 5.88 15.29
CA LYS A 199 16.64 7.10 14.48
C LYS A 199 17.18 6.83 13.08
N TRP A 200 16.74 7.64 12.13
CA TRP A 200 17.13 7.56 10.73
C TRP A 200 18.25 8.53 10.39
N ASP A 201 19.26 8.04 9.69
CA ASP A 201 20.11 8.88 8.84
C ASP A 201 19.56 8.82 7.42
N ILE A 202 19.13 9.97 6.89
CA ILE A 202 18.43 10.08 5.61
C ILE A 202 19.35 10.78 4.61
N PHE A 203 19.66 10.08 3.53
CA PHE A 203 20.38 10.59 2.36
C PHE A 203 19.37 10.83 1.25
N TYR A 204 19.37 12.00 0.63
CA TYR A 204 18.44 12.26 -0.46
C TYR A 204 19.04 13.16 -1.52
N GLN A 205 18.53 13.04 -2.74
CA GLN A 205 18.94 13.89 -3.85
C GLN A 205 17.82 14.85 -4.21
N LYS A 206 18.15 16.14 -4.28
CA LYS A 206 17.27 17.16 -4.85
C LYS A 206 17.95 17.73 -6.09
N ARG A 207 17.34 17.49 -7.26
CA ARG A 207 17.92 17.80 -8.57
C ARG A 207 19.24 17.06 -8.78
N LEU A 208 20.38 17.74 -8.65
CA LEU A 208 21.73 17.19 -8.86
C LEU A 208 22.61 17.31 -7.59
N THR A 209 22.01 17.64 -6.45
CA THR A 209 22.73 17.84 -5.20
C THR A 209 22.25 16.83 -4.16
N ASN A 210 23.21 16.20 -3.50
CA ASN A 210 22.96 15.24 -2.43
C ASN A 210 22.98 15.95 -1.08
N TYR A 211 22.09 15.51 -0.20
CA TYR A 211 21.89 16.05 1.14
C TYR A 211 21.83 14.91 2.15
N THR A 212 22.14 15.23 3.40
CA THR A 212 22.08 14.28 4.52
C THR A 212 21.40 14.94 5.72
N LEU A 213 20.46 14.20 6.31
CA LEU A 213 19.81 14.51 7.57
C LEU A 213 20.19 13.41 8.56
N ASN A 214 20.76 13.78 9.72
CA ASN A 214 21.24 12.79 10.68
C ASN A 214 20.31 12.69 11.90
N ALA A 215 20.17 11.47 12.43
CA ALA A 215 19.45 11.18 13.66
C ALA A 215 17.99 11.71 13.69
N MET A 216 17.26 11.51 12.60
CA MET A 216 15.87 11.91 12.44
C MET A 216 14.93 10.93 13.19
N PRO A 217 13.95 11.43 13.96
CA PRO A 217 13.07 10.57 14.76
C PRO A 217 12.03 9.82 13.93
N ASN A 218 11.76 10.29 12.71
CA ASN A 218 10.80 9.73 11.78
C ASN A 218 11.32 9.89 10.35
N PHE A 219 10.85 9.01 9.46
CA PHE A 219 11.06 9.11 8.03
C PHE A 219 9.73 8.82 7.32
N ASP A 220 8.88 9.83 7.28
CA ASP A 220 7.55 9.70 6.67
C ASP A 220 7.62 10.14 5.23
N PHE A 221 6.98 9.45 4.30
CA PHE A 221 7.14 9.72 2.87
C PHE A 221 5.83 9.58 2.08
N MET A 222 5.75 10.29 0.96
CA MET A 222 4.72 10.14 -0.06
C MET A 222 5.30 10.49 -1.43
N CYS A 223 4.58 10.11 -2.47
CA CYS A 223 4.75 10.75 -3.76
C CYS A 223 3.81 11.94 -3.88
N ASP A 224 4.22 12.95 -4.63
CA ASP A 224 3.40 14.14 -4.89
C ASP A 224 3.56 14.60 -6.34
N TYR A 225 2.52 15.18 -6.92
CA TYR A 225 2.61 15.85 -8.21
C TYR A 225 3.26 17.21 -7.98
N ASN A 226 4.29 17.56 -8.78
CA ASN A 226 4.91 18.88 -8.71
C ASN A 226 3.93 20.02 -9.03
#